data_AF-A0A378BX58-F1
#
_entry.id   AF-A0A378BX58-F1
#
_cell.length_a   1.000
_cell.length_b   1.000
_cell.length_c   1.000
_cell.angle_alpha   90.00
_cell.angle_beta   90.00
_cell.angle_gamma   90.00
#
_symmetry.space_group_name_H-M   'P 1'
#
loop_
_entity.id
_entity.type
_entity.pdbx_description
1 polymer ?
#
loop_
_entity_poly.entity_id
_entity_poly.type
_entity_poly.pdbx_seq_one_letter_code
_entity_poly.pdbx_strand_id
1 'polypeptide(L)' 'MRVNFDVLMILDALDRHGSFATAAESLYKPPPL' A
#
# COMPACT_ATOMS: atom_id res chain seq x y z
N MET A 1 7.14 10.61 -17.21
CA MET A 1 7.32 9.83 -15.97
C MET A 1 6.35 8.65 -16.02
N ARG A 2 6.83 7.40 -15.92
CA ARG A 2 5.97 6.20 -16.05
C ARG A 2 5.66 5.71 -14.63
N VAL A 3 4.43 5.89 -14.18
CA VAL A 3 3.99 5.50 -12.82
C VAL A 3 3.09 4.27 -12.96
N ASN A 4 3.40 3.22 -12.19
CA ASN A 4 2.63 1.98 -12.17
C ASN A 4 1.45 2.10 -11.18
N PHE A 5 0.37 1.36 -11.44
CA PHE A 5 -0.83 1.36 -10.59
C PHE A 5 -0.51 0.92 -9.15
N ASP A 6 0.39 -0.04 -8.96
CA ASP A 6 0.85 -0.47 -7.63
C ASP A 6 1.45 0.69 -6.82
N VAL A 7 2.17 1.59 -7.49
CA VAL A 7 2.77 2.78 -6.85
C VAL A 7 1.68 3.75 -6.42
N LEU A 8 0.64 3.94 -7.24
CA LEU A 8 -0.50 4.79 -6.87
C LEU A 8 -1.26 4.24 -5.65
N MET A 9 -1.45 2.93 -5.58
CA MET A 9 -2.08 2.28 -4.43
C MET A 9 -1.27 2.44 -3.15
N ILE A 10 0.05 2.30 -3.23
CA ILE A 10 0.94 2.50 -2.08
C ILE A 10 0.89 3.95 -1.61
N LEU A 11 0.91 4.92 -2.53
CA LEU A 11 0.84 6.34 -2.18
C LEU A 11 -0.50 6.71 -1.54
N ASP A 12 -1.62 6.18 -2.05
CA ASP A 12 -2.95 6.35 -1.47
C ASP A 12 -3.07 5.73 -0.06
N ALA A 13 -2.52 4.53 0.14
CA ALA A 13 -2.49 3.90 1.45
C ALA A 13 -1.58 4.66 2.43
N LEU A 14 -0.44 5.19 1.96
CA LEU A 14 0.46 5.98 2.78
C LEU A 14 -0.17 7.31 3.19
N ASP A 15 -0.90 7.97 2.29
CA ASP A 15 -1.65 9.19 2.59
C ASP A 15 -2.72 8.96 3.66
N ARG A 16 -3.43 7.82 3.61
CA ARG A 16 -4.45 7.46 4.60
C ARG A 16 -3.89 7.03 5.95
N HIS A 17 -2.79 6.29 5.97
CA HIS A 17 -2.29 5.66 7.19
C HIS A 17 -1.12 6.40 7.83
N GLY A 18 -0.45 7.31 7.11
CA GLY A 18 0.70 8.09 7.60
C GLY A 18 1.96 7.25 7.92
N SER A 19 1.89 5.94 7.74
CA SER A 19 2.95 4.98 8.05
C SER A 19 3.03 3.90 6.99
N PHE A 20 4.26 3.61 6.54
CA PHE A 20 4.51 2.57 5.54
C PHE A 20 4.14 1.18 6.04
N ALA A 21 4.37 0.88 7.33
CA ALA A 21 4.05 -0.42 7.91
C ALA A 21 2.53 -0.70 7.87
N THR A 22 1.73 0.27 8.31
CA THR A 22 0.26 0.17 8.32
C THR A 22 -0.32 0.12 6.91
N ALA A 23 0.26 0.89 5.96
CA ALA A 23 -0.12 0.81 4.56
C ALA A 23 0.17 -0.57 3.95
N ALA A 24 1.33 -1.15 4.26
CA ALA A 24 1.71 -2.49 3.79
C ALA A 24 0.79 -3.58 4.37
N GLU A 25 0.45 -3.52 5.66
CA GLU A 25 -0.51 -4.45 6.29
C GLU A 25 -1.90 -4.35 5.66
N SER A 26 -2.34 -3.14 5.27
CA SER A 26 -3.63 -2.94 4.62
C SER A 26 -3.67 -3.51 3.20
N LEU A 27 -2.56 -3.42 2.46
CA LEU A 27 -2.47 -3.85 1.05
C LEU A 27 -2.10 -5.33 0.90
N TYR A 28 -1.25 -5.84 1.80
CA TYR A 28 -0.70 -7.19 1.75
C TYR A 28 -1.12 -7.96 2.99
N LYS A 29 -2.30 -8.57 2.91
CA LYS A 29 -2.68 -9.62 3.85
C LYS A 29 -2.10 -10.94 3.36
N PRO A 30 -1.34 -11.68 4.18
CA PRO A 30 -0.93 -13.02 3.82
C PRO A 30 -2.19 -13.88 3.57
N PRO A 31 -2.18 -14.77 2.56
CA PRO A 31 -3.31 -15.67 2.36
C PRO A 31 -3.57 -16.49 3.62
N PRO A 32 -4.84 -16.80 3.94
CA PRO A 32 -5.15 -17.69 5.05
C PRO A 32 -4.48 -19.05 4.83
N LEU A 33 -3.88 -19.59 5.90
CA LEU A 33 -3.24 -20.90 5.95
C LEU A 33 -4.22 -22.04 5.63
#